data_AF-A0A101E354-F1
#
_entry.id   AF-A0A101E354-F1
#
_cell.length_a   1.000
_cell.length_b   1.000
_cell.length_c   1.000
_cell.angle_alpha   90.00
_cell.angle_beta   90.00
_cell.angle_gamma   90.00
#
_symmetry.space_group_name_H-M   'P 1'
#
loop_
_entity.id
_entity.type
_entity.pdbx_description
1 polymer ?
#
loop_
_entity_poly.entity_id
_entity_poly.type
_entity_poly.pdbx_seq_one_letter_code
_entity_poly.pdbx_strand_id
1 'polypeptide(L)'
;MITQLVFVGHHKERLLESIRALRELPISKIILFVGEEDLPGEKKARKTAEELKKELEVVWEVEIARVDKRNAIRAAMQLIEIIKAEKALGREVIINASGSLRSLAIAGYIAACVTNSRIFTSIPRYNEKEEEVGIEEIIEIPTLPVDFPAKEQIEILMAINGGVNALDELIARLNPGMGRKSEEFFKERSRVSHHLAKLERIGAVKKVKVGRNVRIELTPLGKFLVGGVGNA
;
A
#
# COMPACT_ATOMS: atom_id res chain seq x y z
N MET A 1 -13.82 2.06 17.26
CA MET A 1 -14.44 2.57 16.03
C MET A 1 -13.60 2.14 14.85
N ILE A 2 -14.22 1.62 13.80
CA ILE A 2 -13.51 1.02 12.66
C ILE A 2 -13.71 1.88 11.41
N THR A 3 -12.60 2.09 10.68
CA THR A 3 -12.61 2.59 9.30
C THR A 3 -12.51 1.42 8.34
N GLN A 4 -13.48 1.32 7.42
CA GLN A 4 -13.49 0.31 6.37
C GLN A 4 -12.97 0.90 5.06
N LEU A 5 -11.91 0.32 4.50
CA LEU A 5 -11.42 0.64 3.17
C LEU A 5 -12.11 -0.26 2.15
N VAL A 6 -12.74 0.31 1.12
CA VAL A 6 -13.48 -0.43 0.10
C VAL A 6 -13.00 -0.02 -1.28
N PHE A 7 -12.58 -0.99 -2.10
CA PHE A 7 -12.19 -0.72 -3.49
C PHE A 7 -13.41 -0.75 -4.42
N VAL A 8 -13.66 0.36 -5.13
CA VAL A 8 -14.85 0.50 -5.96
C VAL A 8 -14.62 -0.03 -7.37
N GLY A 9 -15.35 -1.09 -7.70
CA GLY A 9 -15.51 -1.63 -9.06
C GLY A 9 -16.79 -1.14 -9.77
N HIS A 10 -17.24 -1.90 -10.77
CA HIS A 10 -18.41 -1.52 -11.59
C HIS A 10 -19.76 -2.00 -11.04
N HIS A 11 -19.77 -2.90 -10.05
CA HIS A 11 -20.98 -3.58 -9.57
C HIS A 11 -21.39 -3.01 -8.20
N LYS A 12 -22.31 -2.04 -8.21
CA LYS A 12 -22.79 -1.34 -7.01
C LYS A 12 -23.40 -2.29 -5.98
N GLU A 13 -24.32 -3.16 -6.42
CA GLU A 13 -25.10 -4.03 -5.51
C GLU A 13 -24.21 -4.99 -4.73
N ARG A 14 -23.23 -5.61 -5.40
CA ARG A 14 -22.25 -6.49 -4.77
C ARG A 14 -21.40 -5.76 -3.73
N LEU A 15 -20.95 -4.54 -4.03
CA LEU A 15 -20.20 -3.73 -3.06
C LEU A 15 -21.05 -3.42 -1.83
N LEU A 16 -22.29 -3.01 -2.04
CA LEU A 16 -23.23 -2.68 -0.98
C LEU A 16 -23.54 -3.91 -0.09
N GLU A 17 -23.76 -5.07 -0.70
CA GLU A 17 -23.95 -6.34 0.02
C GLU A 17 -22.70 -6.67 0.85
N SER A 18 -21.50 -6.55 0.28
CA SER A 18 -20.25 -6.81 1.01
C SER A 18 -20.01 -5.85 2.18
N ILE A 19 -20.38 -4.57 2.03
CA ILE A 19 -20.26 -3.57 3.09
C ILE A 19 -21.24 -3.91 4.22
N ARG A 20 -22.49 -4.22 3.86
CA ARG A 20 -23.54 -4.57 4.82
C ARG A 20 -23.29 -5.89 5.53
N ALA A 21 -22.62 -6.85 4.87
CA ALA A 21 -22.23 -8.12 5.51
C ALA A 21 -21.26 -7.91 6.68
N LEU A 22 -20.51 -6.80 6.70
CA LEU A 22 -19.60 -6.43 7.78
C LEU A 22 -20.21 -5.49 8.83
N ARG A 23 -21.54 -5.29 8.82
CA ARG A 23 -22.26 -4.38 9.74
C ARG A 23 -22.17 -4.74 11.22
N GLU A 24 -21.84 -5.98 11.54
CA GLU A 24 -21.66 -6.43 12.94
C GLU A 24 -20.41 -5.81 13.58
N LEU A 25 -19.47 -5.35 12.74
CA LEU A 25 -18.34 -4.57 13.19
C LEU A 25 -18.77 -3.12 13.46
N PRO A 26 -18.23 -2.46 14.50
CA PRO A 26 -18.55 -1.06 14.84
C PRO A 26 -17.88 -0.07 13.85
N ILE A 27 -18.27 -0.16 12.58
CA ILE A 27 -17.82 0.70 11.49
C ILE A 27 -18.43 2.07 11.68
N SER A 28 -17.58 3.09 11.76
CA SER A 28 -17.98 4.50 11.84
C SER A 28 -17.71 5.25 10.54
N LYS A 29 -16.69 4.81 9.78
CA LYS A 29 -16.21 5.46 8.57
C LYS A 29 -15.96 4.47 7.45
N ILE A 30 -16.29 4.84 6.22
CA ILE A 30 -16.01 4.08 5.00
C ILE A 30 -15.20 4.98 4.05
N ILE A 31 -14.06 4.47 3.55
CA ILE A 31 -13.28 5.15 2.51
C ILE A 31 -13.40 4.33 1.22
N LEU A 32 -14.04 4.93 0.23
CA LEU A 32 -14.25 4.36 -1.10
C LEU A 32 -13.08 4.73 -2.01
N PHE A 33 -12.34 3.73 -2.50
CA PHE A 33 -11.20 3.94 -3.37
C PHE A 33 -11.56 3.83 -4.85
N VAL A 34 -11.24 4.88 -5.59
CA VAL A 34 -11.31 4.95 -7.06
C VAL A 34 -9.91 5.16 -7.65
N GLY A 35 -9.77 5.00 -8.96
CA GLY A 35 -8.51 5.15 -9.68
C GLY A 35 -8.12 6.62 -9.85
N GLU A 36 -6.83 6.91 -9.68
CA GLU A 36 -6.25 8.22 -9.99
C GLU A 36 -6.34 8.56 -11.48
N GLU A 37 -5.98 7.60 -12.32
CA GLU A 37 -5.95 7.76 -13.77
C GLU A 37 -7.33 7.56 -14.42
N ASP A 38 -7.62 8.28 -15.51
CA ASP A 38 -8.82 8.09 -16.31
C ASP A 38 -8.68 6.87 -17.24
N LEU A 39 -8.74 5.68 -16.65
CA LEU A 39 -8.75 4.40 -17.37
C LEU A 39 -10.13 4.09 -17.98
N PRO A 40 -10.19 3.24 -19.02
CA PRO A 40 -11.47 2.69 -19.48
C PRO A 40 -12.24 2.06 -18.32
N GLY A 41 -13.48 2.50 -18.10
CA GLY A 41 -14.31 2.07 -16.97
C GLY A 41 -14.20 2.95 -15.71
N GLU A 42 -13.20 3.82 -15.58
CA GLU A 42 -13.01 4.63 -14.38
C GLU A 42 -14.14 5.64 -14.16
N LYS A 43 -14.67 6.24 -15.25
CA LYS A 43 -15.85 7.10 -15.17
C LYS A 43 -17.05 6.36 -14.54
N LYS A 44 -17.20 5.06 -14.85
CA LYS A 44 -18.24 4.22 -14.25
C LYS A 44 -17.94 3.94 -12.79
N ALA A 45 -16.70 3.59 -12.44
CA ALA A 45 -16.30 3.35 -11.05
C ALA A 45 -16.49 4.61 -10.16
N ARG A 46 -16.13 5.79 -10.65
CA ARG A 46 -16.37 7.07 -9.95
C ARG A 46 -17.86 7.36 -9.77
N LYS A 47 -18.67 7.14 -10.80
CA LYS A 47 -20.13 7.26 -10.69
C LYS A 47 -20.69 6.28 -9.65
N THR A 48 -20.24 5.03 -9.66
CA THR A 48 -20.61 4.02 -8.65
C THR A 48 -20.20 4.46 -7.24
N ALA A 49 -19.01 5.04 -7.08
CA ALA A 49 -18.54 5.55 -5.78
C ALA A 49 -19.42 6.69 -5.24
N GLU A 50 -19.79 7.64 -6.10
CA GLU A 50 -20.70 8.74 -5.72
C GLU A 50 -22.11 8.24 -5.37
N GLU A 51 -22.62 7.26 -6.12
CA GLU A 51 -23.91 6.63 -5.82
C GLU A 51 -23.89 5.84 -4.50
N LEU A 52 -22.80 5.11 -4.24
CA LEU A 52 -22.60 4.41 -2.97
C LEU A 52 -22.47 5.40 -1.81
N LYS A 53 -21.70 6.47 -1.99
CA LYS A 53 -21.52 7.51 -0.99
C LYS A 53 -22.87 8.07 -0.51
N LYS A 54 -23.72 8.52 -1.44
CA LYS A 54 -25.05 9.05 -1.11
C LYS A 54 -25.94 8.08 -0.33
N GLU A 55 -25.84 6.78 -0.62
CA GLU A 55 -26.64 5.75 0.06
C GLU A 55 -26.08 5.39 1.44
N LEU A 56 -24.76 5.38 1.60
CA LEU A 56 -24.05 4.98 2.81
C LEU A 56 -23.92 6.12 3.84
N GLU A 57 -23.88 7.38 3.40
CA GLU A 57 -23.76 8.57 4.27
C GLU A 57 -24.91 8.74 5.27
N VAL A 58 -26.03 8.04 5.06
CA VAL A 58 -27.16 8.01 5.99
C VAL A 58 -26.77 7.36 7.33
N VAL A 59 -25.81 6.43 7.32
CA VAL A 59 -25.44 5.61 8.49
C VAL A 59 -23.96 5.77 8.87
N TRP A 60 -23.09 6.04 7.90
CA TRP A 60 -21.63 6.08 8.10
C TRP A 60 -21.02 7.40 7.61
N GLU A 61 -19.87 7.79 8.17
CA GLU A 61 -19.02 8.81 7.54
C GLU A 61 -18.42 8.21 6.25
N VAL A 62 -18.61 8.84 5.08
CA VAL A 62 -18.12 8.28 3.81
C VAL A 62 -17.23 9.27 3.06
N GLU A 63 -16.02 8.81 2.74
CA GLU A 63 -15.06 9.55 1.94
C GLU A 63 -14.74 8.81 0.64
N ILE A 64 -14.37 9.57 -0.39
CA ILE A 64 -13.83 9.01 -1.64
C ILE A 64 -12.36 9.39 -1.73
N ALA A 65 -11.50 8.39 -1.80
CA ALA A 65 -10.06 8.54 -1.97
C ALA A 65 -9.62 7.98 -3.32
N ARG A 66 -8.45 8.42 -3.79
CA ARG A 66 -7.86 7.94 -5.04
C ARG A 66 -6.66 7.05 -4.75
N VAL A 67 -6.44 6.07 -5.63
CA VAL A 67 -5.32 5.13 -5.57
C VAL A 67 -4.85 4.76 -6.97
N ASP A 68 -3.56 4.47 -7.11
CA ASP A 68 -3.00 3.91 -8.34
C ASP A 68 -3.59 2.49 -8.59
N LYS A 69 -4.24 2.28 -9.74
CA LYS A 69 -4.82 0.96 -10.09
C LYS A 69 -3.88 0.10 -10.94
N ARG A 70 -2.83 0.68 -11.51
CA ARG A 70 -1.86 0.02 -12.41
C ARG A 70 -0.69 -0.56 -11.65
N ASN A 71 -0.24 0.13 -10.60
CA ASN A 71 0.91 -0.27 -9.81
C ASN A 71 0.49 -0.69 -8.40
N ALA A 72 0.43 -2.01 -8.17
CA ALA A 72 0.01 -2.57 -6.89
C ALA A 72 0.89 -2.13 -5.70
N ILE A 73 2.17 -1.79 -5.92
CA ILE A 73 3.05 -1.31 -4.84
C ILE A 73 2.81 0.14 -4.51
N ARG A 74 2.61 0.98 -5.53
CA ARG A 74 2.19 2.36 -5.29
C ARG A 74 0.88 2.40 -4.52
N ALA A 75 -0.08 1.61 -4.99
CA ALA A 75 -1.36 1.43 -4.34
C ALA A 75 -1.20 0.98 -2.88
N ALA A 76 -0.37 -0.04 -2.63
CA ALA A 76 -0.11 -0.53 -1.28
C ALA A 76 0.49 0.57 -0.39
N MET A 77 1.44 1.36 -0.89
CA MET A 77 2.04 2.47 -0.13
C MET A 77 1.03 3.57 0.20
N GLN A 78 0.21 3.98 -0.76
CA GLN A 78 -0.86 4.95 -0.54
C GLN A 78 -1.85 4.44 0.51
N LEU A 79 -2.23 3.17 0.44
CA LEU A 79 -3.08 2.53 1.44
C LEU A 79 -2.41 2.48 2.82
N ILE A 80 -1.11 2.14 2.89
CA ILE A 80 -0.36 2.12 4.15
C ILE A 80 -0.35 3.50 4.81
N GLU A 81 -0.16 4.58 4.05
CA GLU A 81 -0.20 5.94 4.57
C GLU A 81 -1.58 6.31 5.12
N ILE A 82 -2.65 5.99 4.39
CA ILE A 82 -4.03 6.23 4.83
C ILE A 82 -4.37 5.41 6.07
N ILE A 83 -4.01 4.13 6.09
CA ILE A 83 -4.23 3.25 7.26
C ILE A 83 -3.50 3.79 8.48
N LYS A 84 -2.25 4.24 8.34
CA LYS A 84 -1.47 4.82 9.44
C LYS A 84 -2.11 6.11 9.96
N ALA A 85 -2.61 6.96 9.07
CA ALA A 85 -3.30 8.19 9.47
C ALA A 85 -4.57 7.88 10.28
N GLU A 86 -5.39 6.93 9.82
CA GLU A 86 -6.60 6.52 10.55
C GLU A 86 -6.26 5.85 11.90
N LYS A 87 -5.23 5.00 11.94
CA LYS A 87 -4.75 4.39 13.19
C LYS A 87 -4.21 5.42 14.18
N ALA A 88 -3.56 6.49 13.70
CA ALA A 88 -3.10 7.59 14.55
C ALA A 88 -4.27 8.37 15.20
N LEU A 89 -5.47 8.33 14.60
CA LEU A 89 -6.70 8.84 15.19
C LEU A 89 -7.37 7.86 16.17
N GLY A 90 -6.71 6.74 16.50
CA GLY A 90 -7.22 5.71 17.39
C GLY A 90 -8.29 4.80 16.75
N ARG A 91 -8.40 4.80 15.42
CA ARG A 91 -9.34 3.95 14.68
C ARG A 91 -8.67 2.63 14.29
N GLU A 92 -9.40 1.53 14.39
CA GLU A 92 -8.99 0.29 13.73
C GLU A 92 -9.31 0.37 12.24
N VAL A 93 -8.55 -0.34 11.41
CA VAL A 93 -8.76 -0.34 9.97
C VAL A 93 -8.98 -1.76 9.48
N ILE A 94 -10.02 -1.93 8.67
CA ILE A 94 -10.30 -3.17 7.94
C ILE A 94 -10.32 -2.87 6.44
N ILE A 95 -9.90 -3.84 5.64
CA ILE A 95 -9.85 -3.73 4.18
C ILE A 95 -10.87 -4.70 3.59
N ASN A 96 -11.76 -4.21 2.75
CA ASN A 96 -12.72 -5.01 2.00
C ASN A 96 -12.27 -5.13 0.53
N ALA A 97 -11.75 -6.30 0.17
CA ALA A 97 -11.25 -6.61 -1.16
C ALA A 97 -12.31 -7.15 -2.13
N SER A 98 -13.56 -7.33 -1.67
CA SER A 98 -14.63 -8.09 -2.34
C SER A 98 -15.05 -7.59 -3.72
N GLY A 99 -14.95 -6.28 -3.98
CA GLY A 99 -15.32 -5.67 -5.27
C GLY A 99 -14.16 -5.08 -6.06
N SER A 100 -12.94 -5.47 -5.71
CA SER A 100 -11.72 -4.87 -6.24
C SER A 100 -11.22 -5.54 -7.53
N LEU A 101 -10.47 -4.78 -8.34
CA LEU A 101 -9.58 -5.40 -9.32
C LEU A 101 -8.53 -6.25 -8.60
N ARG A 102 -8.10 -7.36 -9.21
CA ARG A 102 -7.08 -8.25 -8.60
C ARG A 102 -5.82 -7.50 -8.15
N SER A 103 -5.38 -6.48 -8.89
CA SER A 103 -4.23 -5.64 -8.52
C SER A 103 -4.44 -4.89 -7.21
N LEU A 104 -5.65 -4.36 -6.98
CA LEU A 104 -6.01 -3.67 -5.74
C LEU A 104 -6.22 -4.64 -4.58
N ALA A 105 -6.75 -5.84 -4.82
CA ALA A 105 -6.81 -6.88 -3.79
C ALA A 105 -5.40 -7.21 -3.27
N ILE A 106 -4.44 -7.38 -4.18
CA ILE A 106 -3.03 -7.62 -3.84
C ILE A 106 -2.45 -6.43 -3.07
N ALA A 107 -2.70 -5.20 -3.52
CA ALA A 107 -2.25 -4.00 -2.84
C ALA A 107 -2.82 -3.89 -1.42
N GLY A 108 -4.11 -4.16 -1.25
CA GLY A 108 -4.80 -4.23 0.03
C GLY A 108 -4.19 -5.29 0.94
N TYR A 109 -3.90 -6.48 0.42
CA TYR A 109 -3.27 -7.56 1.19
C TYR A 109 -1.85 -7.18 1.66
N ILE A 110 -1.05 -6.55 0.80
CA ILE A 110 0.27 -6.03 1.18
C ILE A 110 0.10 -4.99 2.29
N ALA A 111 -0.80 -4.02 2.12
CA ALA A 111 -1.05 -2.98 3.11
C ALA A 111 -1.52 -3.57 4.46
N ALA A 112 -2.37 -4.60 4.42
CA ALA A 112 -2.83 -5.35 5.59
C ALA A 112 -1.66 -6.00 6.35
N CYS A 113 -0.80 -6.74 5.64
CA CYS A 113 0.40 -7.37 6.20
C CYS A 113 1.33 -6.37 6.90
N VAL A 114 1.55 -5.21 6.27
CA VAL A 114 2.49 -4.19 6.74
C VAL A 114 1.96 -3.41 7.94
N THR A 115 0.65 -3.17 7.96
CA THR A 115 0.02 -2.34 8.99
C THR A 115 -0.59 -3.16 10.11
N ASN A 116 -0.54 -4.50 10.02
CA ASN A 116 -1.28 -5.41 10.88
C ASN A 116 -2.77 -5.02 10.93
N SER A 117 -3.37 -4.90 9.75
CA SER A 117 -4.80 -4.60 9.59
C SER A 117 -5.51 -5.82 9.03
N ARG A 118 -6.80 -5.94 9.30
CA ARG A 118 -7.59 -7.09 8.85
C ARG A 118 -8.03 -6.88 7.41
N ILE A 119 -8.09 -7.96 6.62
CA ILE A 119 -8.57 -7.91 5.24
C ILE A 119 -9.59 -9.01 4.98
N PHE A 120 -10.67 -8.65 4.32
CA PHE A 120 -11.80 -9.51 4.03
C PHE A 120 -12.07 -9.59 2.53
N THR A 121 -12.58 -10.72 2.09
CA THR A 121 -13.08 -10.92 0.72
C THR A 121 -14.38 -11.72 0.73
N SER A 122 -15.22 -11.48 -0.28
CA SER A 122 -16.45 -12.23 -0.50
C SER A 122 -16.18 -13.50 -1.30
N ILE A 123 -16.78 -14.60 -0.87
CA ILE A 123 -17.00 -15.79 -1.69
C ILE A 123 -18.32 -15.58 -2.46
N PRO A 124 -18.31 -15.58 -3.81
CA PRO A 124 -19.52 -15.40 -4.60
C PRO A 124 -20.45 -16.61 -4.49
N ARG A 125 -21.75 -16.36 -4.42
CA ARG A 125 -22.80 -17.39 -4.48
C ARG A 125 -23.23 -17.61 -5.93
N TYR A 126 -23.35 -18.88 -6.32
CA TYR A 126 -23.83 -19.27 -7.65
C TYR A 126 -25.21 -19.94 -7.58
N ASN A 127 -26.04 -19.73 -8.60
CA ASN A 127 -27.30 -20.47 -8.76
C ASN A 127 -27.07 -21.81 -9.47
N GLU A 128 -28.15 -22.59 -9.67
CA GLU A 128 -28.10 -23.89 -10.37
C GLU A 128 -27.61 -23.80 -11.83
N LYS A 129 -27.59 -22.60 -12.42
CA LYS A 129 -27.10 -22.34 -13.78
C LYS A 129 -25.65 -21.84 -13.80
N GLU A 130 -24.95 -21.92 -12.67
CA GLU A 130 -23.58 -21.40 -12.49
C GLU A 130 -23.44 -19.88 -12.71
N GLU A 131 -24.53 -19.13 -12.54
CA GLU A 131 -24.52 -17.67 -12.62
C GLU A 131 -24.29 -17.08 -11.22
N GLU A 132 -23.42 -16.07 -11.11
CA GLU A 132 -23.17 -15.37 -9.85
C GLU A 132 -24.41 -14.54 -9.45
N VAL A 133 -24.99 -14.84 -8.28
CA VAL A 133 -26.26 -14.24 -7.77
C VAL A 133 -26.12 -13.52 -6.42
N GLY A 134 -24.91 -13.32 -5.93
CA GLY A 134 -24.65 -12.57 -4.69
C GLY A 134 -23.43 -13.06 -3.93
N ILE A 135 -23.42 -12.86 -2.61
CA ILE A 135 -22.34 -13.29 -1.72
C ILE A 135 -22.82 -14.49 -0.89
N GLU A 136 -22.01 -15.55 -0.86
CA GLU A 136 -22.22 -16.71 -0.01
C GLU A 136 -21.66 -16.48 1.39
N GLU A 137 -20.42 -16.00 1.45
CA GLU A 137 -19.69 -15.79 2.70
C GLU A 137 -18.72 -14.61 2.58
N ILE A 138 -18.46 -13.93 3.70
CA ILE A 138 -17.30 -13.03 3.85
C ILE A 138 -16.25 -13.74 4.69
N ILE A 139 -15.08 -13.94 4.12
CA ILE A 139 -13.95 -14.57 4.80
C ILE A 139 -12.88 -13.53 5.14
N GLU A 140 -12.27 -13.67 6.32
CA GLU A 140 -11.06 -12.95 6.68
C GLU A 140 -9.83 -13.67 6.13
N ILE A 141 -8.98 -12.95 5.40
CA ILE A 141 -7.74 -13.51 4.86
C ILE A 141 -6.65 -13.33 5.93
N PRO A 142 -5.96 -14.41 6.34
CA PRO A 142 -4.88 -14.31 7.31
C PRO A 142 -3.73 -13.48 6.74
N THR A 143 -3.25 -12.51 7.51
CA THR A 143 -2.11 -11.69 7.13
C THR A 143 -0.79 -12.30 7.61
N LEU A 144 0.24 -12.18 6.79
CA LEU A 144 1.60 -12.50 7.22
C LEU A 144 2.22 -11.26 7.89
N PRO A 145 2.95 -11.43 9.01
CA PRO A 145 3.73 -10.33 9.56
C PRO A 145 4.84 -9.97 8.57
N VAL A 146 4.79 -8.75 8.02
CA VAL A 146 5.79 -8.26 7.07
C VAL A 146 6.32 -6.91 7.54
N ASP A 147 7.62 -6.87 7.83
CA ASP A 147 8.34 -5.62 8.05
C ASP A 147 8.61 -4.93 6.69
N PHE A 148 7.76 -3.98 6.32
CA PHE A 148 8.02 -3.14 5.15
C PHE A 148 9.01 -2.02 5.49
N PRO A 149 9.87 -1.60 4.55
CA PRO A 149 10.73 -0.45 4.77
C PRO A 149 9.94 0.81 5.14
N ALA A 150 10.39 1.53 6.16
CA ALA A 150 9.88 2.86 6.48
C ALA A 150 10.18 3.86 5.35
N LYS A 151 9.48 5.00 5.33
CA LYS A 151 9.65 6.08 4.32
C LYS A 151 11.13 6.47 4.12
N GLU A 152 11.85 6.67 5.21
CA GLU A 152 13.28 6.97 5.20
C GLU A 152 14.13 5.84 4.55
N GLN A 153 13.75 4.58 4.76
CA GLN A 153 14.42 3.45 4.12
C GLN A 153 14.09 3.38 2.62
N ILE A 154 12.87 3.75 2.24
CA ILE A 154 12.48 3.91 0.83
C ILE A 154 13.30 5.03 0.17
N GLU A 155 13.47 6.18 0.81
CA GLU A 155 14.31 7.29 0.31
C GLU A 155 15.76 6.83 0.09
N ILE A 156 16.30 6.04 1.02
CA ILE A 156 17.61 5.40 0.85
C ILE A 156 17.63 4.47 -0.37
N LEU A 157 16.60 3.63 -0.57
CA LEU A 157 16.51 2.77 -1.76
C LEU A 157 16.42 3.60 -3.06
N MET A 158 15.67 4.70 -3.06
CA MET A 158 15.57 5.62 -4.21
C MET A 158 16.93 6.25 -4.53
N ALA A 159 17.70 6.67 -3.52
CA ALA A 159 19.04 7.22 -3.71
C ALA A 159 20.05 6.18 -4.23
N ILE A 160 19.86 4.89 -3.90
CA ILE A 160 20.65 3.77 -4.44
C ILE A 160 20.26 3.45 -5.89
N ASN A 161 19.12 3.94 -6.41
CA ASN A 161 18.69 3.63 -7.77
C ASN A 161 19.78 4.00 -8.80
N GLY A 162 20.03 3.10 -9.77
CA GLY A 162 21.19 3.16 -10.67
C GLY A 162 22.53 2.66 -10.08
N GLY A 163 22.55 2.35 -8.78
CA GLY A 163 23.73 1.89 -8.04
C GLY A 163 24.61 3.03 -7.51
N VAL A 164 25.30 2.76 -6.41
CA VAL A 164 26.31 3.65 -5.79
C VAL A 164 27.58 2.87 -5.50
N ASN A 165 28.75 3.48 -5.66
CA ASN A 165 30.05 2.79 -5.55
C ASN A 165 30.65 2.83 -4.14
N ALA A 166 30.04 3.61 -3.23
CA ALA A 166 30.44 3.70 -1.84
C ALA A 166 29.30 4.24 -0.97
N LEU A 167 29.38 4.00 0.34
CA LEU A 167 28.48 4.60 1.34
C LEU A 167 28.56 6.13 1.31
N ASP A 168 29.76 6.68 1.14
CA ASP A 168 29.97 8.13 1.12
C ASP A 168 29.31 8.78 -0.12
N GLU A 169 29.23 8.05 -1.25
CA GLU A 169 28.48 8.50 -2.44
C GLU A 169 26.97 8.53 -2.15
N LEU A 170 26.45 7.52 -1.45
CA LEU A 170 25.04 7.47 -1.06
C LEU A 170 24.66 8.64 -0.15
N ILE A 171 25.50 8.96 0.85
CA ILE A 171 25.26 10.10 1.75
C ILE A 171 25.25 11.41 0.96
N ALA A 172 26.16 11.57 0.00
CA ALA A 172 26.21 12.75 -0.86
C ALA A 172 24.96 12.91 -1.75
N ARG A 173 24.35 11.79 -2.18
CA ARG A 173 23.06 11.81 -2.91
C ARG A 173 21.89 12.17 -2.01
N LEU A 174 21.87 11.68 -0.77
CA LEU A 174 20.80 11.94 0.20
C LEU A 174 20.83 13.40 0.71
N ASN A 175 22.01 13.95 0.94
CA ASN A 175 22.19 15.30 1.48
C ASN A 175 23.20 16.12 0.64
N PRO A 176 22.79 16.61 -0.54
CA PRO A 176 23.66 17.41 -1.40
C PRO A 176 24.01 18.73 -0.70
N GLY A 177 25.29 18.90 -0.33
CA GLY A 177 25.79 20.08 0.38
C GLY A 177 26.38 19.80 1.76
N MET A 178 26.22 18.57 2.29
CA MET A 178 26.85 18.17 3.54
C MET A 178 28.38 18.12 3.39
N GLY A 179 29.10 18.85 4.25
CA GLY A 179 30.56 18.89 4.26
C GLY A 179 31.16 17.52 4.55
N ARG A 180 32.02 17.03 3.64
CA ARG A 180 32.71 15.73 3.84
C ARG A 180 33.58 15.82 5.10
N LYS A 181 33.52 14.79 5.95
CA LYS A 181 34.27 14.67 7.21
C LYS A 181 33.84 15.63 8.34
N SER A 182 32.67 16.25 8.26
CA SER A 182 32.08 16.92 9.43
C SER A 182 31.56 15.90 10.47
N GLU A 183 31.34 16.33 11.70
CA GLU A 183 30.70 15.48 12.73
C GLU A 183 29.30 15.01 12.28
N GLU A 184 28.54 15.89 11.62
CA GLU A 184 27.25 15.58 11.01
C GLU A 184 27.37 14.48 9.95
N PHE A 185 28.41 14.52 9.11
CA PHE A 185 28.65 13.48 8.11
C PHE A 185 28.90 12.10 8.75
N PHE A 186 29.63 12.03 9.86
CA PHE A 186 29.88 10.77 10.55
C PHE A 186 28.62 10.22 11.25
N LYS A 187 27.77 11.10 11.81
CA LYS A 187 26.47 10.73 12.36
C LYS A 187 25.57 10.16 11.25
N GLU A 188 25.47 10.87 10.14
CA GLU A 188 24.67 10.46 8.99
C GLU A 188 25.17 9.15 8.37
N ARG A 189 26.50 8.96 8.29
CA ARG A 189 27.12 7.72 7.83
C ARG A 189 26.73 6.52 8.68
N SER A 190 26.74 6.69 10.00
CA SER A 190 26.35 5.65 10.95
C SER A 190 24.86 5.32 10.81
N ARG A 191 24.00 6.34 10.68
CA ARG A 191 22.56 6.20 10.45
C ARG A 191 22.26 5.43 9.16
N VAL A 192 22.79 5.88 8.02
CA VAL A 192 22.57 5.26 6.70
C VAL A 192 23.12 3.83 6.68
N SER A 193 24.28 3.58 7.30
CA SER A 193 24.84 2.23 7.41
C SER A 193 23.90 1.26 8.16
N HIS A 194 23.31 1.71 9.26
CA HIS A 194 22.34 0.93 10.03
C HIS A 194 21.07 0.61 9.21
N HIS A 195 20.51 1.58 8.47
CA HIS A 195 19.37 1.32 7.59
C HIS A 195 19.73 0.38 6.43
N LEU A 196 20.91 0.53 5.83
CA LEU A 196 21.41 -0.38 4.81
C LEU A 196 21.48 -1.82 5.30
N ALA A 197 21.92 -2.05 6.55
CA ALA A 197 21.96 -3.40 7.12
C ALA A 197 20.56 -3.99 7.31
N LYS A 198 19.55 -3.18 7.61
CA LYS A 198 18.14 -3.63 7.63
C LYS A 198 17.63 -3.94 6.23
N LEU A 199 17.91 -3.07 5.26
CA LEU A 199 17.51 -3.23 3.86
C LEU A 199 18.18 -4.45 3.18
N GLU A 200 19.41 -4.76 3.57
CA GLU A 200 20.13 -5.96 3.14
C GLU A 200 19.52 -7.22 3.76
N ARG A 201 19.16 -7.20 5.05
CA ARG A 201 18.51 -8.33 5.73
C ARG A 201 17.16 -8.73 5.11
N ILE A 202 16.36 -7.75 4.69
CA ILE A 202 15.09 -8.01 4.00
C ILE A 202 15.29 -8.32 2.51
N GLY A 203 16.54 -8.36 2.02
CA GLY A 203 16.86 -8.68 0.64
C GLY A 203 16.55 -7.57 -0.38
N ALA A 204 16.34 -6.33 0.05
CA ALA A 204 16.10 -5.19 -0.86
C ALA A 204 17.40 -4.66 -1.50
N VAL A 205 18.53 -4.81 -0.81
CA VAL A 205 19.84 -4.32 -1.26
C VAL A 205 20.86 -5.44 -1.19
N LYS A 206 21.83 -5.42 -2.10
CA LYS A 206 23.03 -6.26 -2.04
C LYS A 206 24.29 -5.40 -2.14
N LYS A 207 25.35 -5.82 -1.46
CA LYS A 207 26.69 -5.25 -1.58
C LYS A 207 27.55 -6.15 -2.45
N VAL A 208 28.11 -5.60 -3.52
CA VAL A 208 28.97 -6.29 -4.48
C VAL A 208 30.37 -5.71 -4.38
N LYS A 209 31.36 -6.56 -4.12
CA LYS A 209 32.77 -6.13 -4.10
C LYS A 209 33.26 -5.96 -5.53
N VAL A 210 33.69 -4.75 -5.88
CA VAL A 210 34.25 -4.40 -7.19
C VAL A 210 35.64 -3.82 -6.97
N GLY A 211 36.67 -4.67 -7.14
CA GLY A 211 38.05 -4.32 -6.84
C GLY A 211 38.27 -3.99 -5.35
N ARG A 212 38.74 -2.76 -5.07
CA ARG A 212 38.91 -2.24 -3.70
C ARG A 212 37.64 -1.59 -3.12
N ASN A 213 36.61 -1.40 -3.94
CA ASN A 213 35.37 -0.70 -3.56
C ASN A 213 34.21 -1.68 -3.33
N VAL A 214 33.20 -1.23 -2.59
CA VAL A 214 31.95 -1.95 -2.36
C VAL A 214 30.82 -1.19 -3.03
N ARG A 215 30.34 -1.74 -4.14
CA ARG A 215 29.17 -1.22 -4.85
C ARG A 215 27.91 -1.69 -4.14
N ILE A 216 26.95 -0.80 -3.97
CA ILE A 216 25.65 -1.08 -3.38
C ILE A 216 24.62 -1.03 -4.51
N GLU A 217 23.84 -2.10 -4.65
CA GLU A 217 22.87 -2.27 -5.73
C GLU A 217 21.51 -2.70 -5.18
N LEU A 218 20.44 -2.22 -5.84
CA LEU A 218 19.10 -2.73 -5.59
C LEU A 218 18.96 -4.15 -6.16
N THR A 219 18.37 -5.04 -5.37
CA THR A 219 17.88 -6.36 -5.83
C THR A 219 16.60 -6.17 -6.65
N PRO A 220 16.03 -7.23 -7.26
CA PRO A 220 14.70 -7.13 -7.86
C PRO A 220 13.64 -6.62 -6.87
N LEU A 221 13.69 -7.05 -5.60
CA LEU A 221 12.83 -6.54 -4.54
C LEU A 221 13.11 -5.06 -4.26
N GLY A 222 14.36 -4.63 -4.16
CA GLY A 222 14.70 -3.21 -4.00
C GLY A 222 14.23 -2.34 -5.15
N LYS A 223 14.41 -2.80 -6.39
CA LYS A 223 13.92 -2.10 -7.60
C LYS A 223 12.41 -2.03 -7.62
N PHE A 224 11.74 -3.09 -7.21
CA PHE A 224 10.29 -3.14 -7.09
C PHE A 224 9.76 -2.17 -6.02
N LEU A 225 10.40 -2.13 -4.86
CA LEU A 225 10.09 -1.18 -3.79
C LEU A 225 10.28 0.27 -4.22
N VAL A 226 11.28 0.57 -5.06
CA VAL A 226 11.51 1.90 -5.64
C VAL A 226 10.56 2.23 -6.80
N GLY A 227 10.33 1.27 -7.70
CA GLY A 227 9.44 1.40 -8.86
C GLY A 227 7.96 1.50 -8.49
N GLY A 228 7.59 1.06 -7.29
CA GLY A 228 6.29 1.36 -6.68
C GLY A 228 6.09 2.83 -6.31
N VAL A 229 7.16 3.62 -6.18
CA VAL A 229 7.09 5.04 -5.76
C VAL A 229 7.29 5.99 -6.93
N GLY A 230 8.02 5.54 -7.97
CA GLY A 230 8.64 6.40 -8.98
C GLY A 230 7.85 6.78 -10.23
N ASN A 231 6.53 6.52 -10.30
CA ASN A 231 5.69 7.00 -11.41
C ASN A 231 4.74 8.13 -10.97
N ALA A 232 5.27 9.07 -10.18
CA ALA A 232 4.59 10.33 -9.86
C ALA A 232 4.56 11.27 -11.06
#